data_AF-A0A9E5YBH8-F1
#
_entry.id   AF-A0A9E5YBH8-F1
#
_cell.length_a   1.000
_cell.length_b   1.000
_cell.length_c   1.000
_cell.angle_alpha   90.00
_cell.angle_beta   90.00
_cell.angle_gamma   90.00
#
_symmetry.space_group_name_H-M   'P 1'
#
loop_
_entity.id
_entity.type
_entity.pdbx_description
1 polymer ?
#
loop_
_entity_poly.entity_id
_entity_poly.type
_entity_poly.pdbx_seq_one_letter_code
_entity_poly.pdbx_strand_id
1 'polypeptide(L)' 'FKEKGLTCIPGKNVKSPIIEECVLHYECRVLHKNDIMPARVPQNVTSEYYPQRDYHRIFFGEILSVLADSKVKI' A
#
# COMPACT_ATOMS: atom_id res chain seq x y z
N PHE A 1 -11.81 0.78 -8.17
CA PHE A 1 -12.34 2.12 -7.85
C PHE A 1 -13.81 2.24 -8.24
N LYS A 2 -14.15 2.29 -9.53
CA LYS A 2 -15.54 2.41 -10.01
C LYS A 2 -16.54 1.40 -9.43
N GLU A 3 -16.19 0.11 -9.39
CA GLU A 3 -17.06 -0.94 -8.83
C GLU A 3 -17.37 -0.77 -7.33
N LYS A 4 -16.55 0.02 -6.63
CA LYS A 4 -16.72 0.33 -5.21
C LYS A 4 -17.23 1.76 -4.99
N GLY A 5 -17.60 2.48 -6.05
CA GLY A 5 -18.07 3.86 -5.98
C GLY A 5 -17.01 4.85 -5.52
N LEU A 6 -15.71 4.53 -5.69
CA LEU A 6 -14.60 5.40 -5.31
C LEU A 6 -14.12 6.24 -6.49
N THR A 7 -13.89 7.52 -6.25
CA THR A 7 -13.47 8.50 -7.24
C THR A 7 -11.94 8.64 -7.26
N CYS A 8 -11.34 8.36 -8.41
CA CYS A 8 -9.90 8.55 -8.59
C CYS A 8 -9.61 9.96 -9.08
N ILE A 9 -8.67 10.63 -8.42
CA ILE A 9 -8.05 11.87 -8.90
C ILE A 9 -6.56 11.66 -9.17
N PRO A 10 -5.93 12.44 -10.07
CA PRO A 10 -4.51 12.32 -10.33
C PRO A 10 -3.65 12.57 -9.09
N GLY A 11 -2.61 11.76 -8.90
CA GLY A 11 -1.55 12.07 -7.94
C GLY A 11 -0.73 13.29 -8.38
N LYS A 12 -0.13 13.98 -7.41
CA LYS A 12 0.74 15.14 -7.59
C LYS A 12 2.18 14.75 -7.94
N ASN A 13 2.76 13.78 -7.22
CA ASN A 13 4.17 13.39 -7.39
C ASN A 13 4.35 11.94 -7.87
N VAL A 14 3.26 11.18 -7.99
CA VAL A 14 3.28 9.77 -8.38
C VAL A 14 2.25 9.47 -9.48
N LYS A 15 2.46 8.37 -10.22
CA LYS A 15 1.52 7.91 -11.27
C LYS A 15 0.26 7.26 -10.70
N SER A 16 0.31 6.75 -9.48
CA SER A 16 -0.83 6.14 -8.80
C SER A 16 -1.89 7.21 -8.51
N PRO A 17 -3.19 6.90 -8.69
CA PRO A 17 -4.25 7.84 -8.37
C PRO A 17 -4.43 7.98 -6.85
N ILE A 18 -5.00 9.11 -6.45
CA ILE A 18 -5.51 9.38 -5.11
C ILE A 18 -7.02 9.06 -5.09
N ILE A 19 -7.53 8.60 -3.95
CA ILE A 19 -8.96 8.36 -3.73
C ILE A 19 -9.56 9.62 -3.09
N GLU A 20 -10.44 10.32 -3.80
CA GLU A 20 -10.99 11.63 -3.37
C GLU A 20 -11.66 11.55 -1.99
N GLU A 21 -12.30 10.42 -1.68
CA GLU A 21 -13.07 10.24 -0.45
C GLU A 21 -12.20 10.00 0.80
N CYS A 22 -10.88 9.82 0.66
CA CYS A 22 -9.98 9.65 1.81
C CYS A 22 -9.55 11.00 2.40
N VAL A 23 -9.52 11.08 3.73
CA VAL A 23 -9.14 12.30 4.49
C VAL A 23 -7.65 12.61 4.47
N LEU A 24 -6.81 11.61 4.18
CA LEU A 24 -5.36 11.69 4.23
C LEU A 24 -4.75 10.76 3.17
N HIS A 25 -3.75 11.27 2.46
CA HIS A 25 -3.02 10.53 1.45
C HIS A 25 -1.53 10.70 1.62
N TYR A 26 -0.80 9.59 1.48
CA TYR A 26 0.64 9.58 1.38
C TYR A 26 1.03 9.16 -0.04
N GLU A 27 1.71 10.04 -0.74
CA GLU A 27 2.32 9.67 -2.00
C GLU A 27 3.73 9.16 -1.74
N CYS A 28 3.99 7.92 -2.14
CA CYS A 28 5.26 7.27 -1.83
C CYS A 28 5.98 6.80 -3.09
N ARG A 29 7.32 6.88 -3.07
CA ARG A 29 8.19 6.16 -4.01
C ARG A 29 8.70 4.89 -3.35
N VAL A 30 8.71 3.78 -4.08
CA VAL A 30 9.34 2.55 -3.59
C VAL A 30 10.86 2.72 -3.62
N LEU A 31 11.50 2.64 -2.45
CA LEU A 31 12.95 2.61 -2.31
C LEU A 31 13.50 1.18 -2.34
N HIS A 32 12.79 0.26 -1.68
CA HIS A 32 13.21 -1.12 -1.56
C HIS A 32 12.02 -2.09 -1.57
N LYS A 33 12.27 -3.31 -2.05
CA LYS A 33 11.34 -4.42 -2.04
C LYS A 33 12.07 -5.64 -1.48
N ASN A 34 11.46 -6.32 -0.51
CA ASN A 34 12.00 -7.53 0.09
C ASN A 34 10.97 -8.66 -0.04
N ASP A 35 11.37 -9.75 -0.69
CA ASP A 35 10.55 -10.96 -0.78
C ASP A 35 10.79 -11.86 0.42
N ILE A 36 9.71 -12.31 1.07
CA ILE A 36 9.82 -13.35 2.10
C ILE A 36 10.29 -14.64 1.41
N MET A 37 11.44 -15.14 1.84
CA MET A 37 12.00 -16.38 1.31
C MET A 37 11.32 -17.59 1.96
N PRO A 38 10.57 -18.42 1.20
CA PRO A 38 9.83 -19.56 1.76
C PRO A 38 10.72 -20.51 2.58
N ALA A 39 11.95 -20.74 2.11
CA ALA A 39 12.93 -21.59 2.77
C ALA A 39 13.39 -21.10 4.15
N ARG A 40 13.09 -19.85 4.51
CA ARG A 40 13.43 -19.24 5.80
C ARG A 40 12.20 -19.05 6.70
N VAL A 41 11.02 -19.48 6.26
CA VAL A 41 9.78 -19.41 7.05
C VAL A 41 9.58 -20.75 7.77
N PRO A 42 9.36 -20.74 9.10
CA PRO A 42 9.05 -21.96 9.85
C PRO A 42 7.82 -22.68 9.30
N GLN A 43 7.83 -24.02 9.29
CA GLN A 43 6.77 -24.81 8.68
C GLN A 43 5.39 -24.56 9.31
N ASN A 44 5.32 -24.36 10.63
CA ASN A 44 4.07 -24.02 11.30
C ASN A 44 3.49 -22.68 10.81
N VAL A 45 4.34 -21.68 10.59
CA VAL A 45 3.94 -20.37 10.04
C VAL A 45 3.48 -20.51 8.59
N THR A 46 4.18 -21.31 7.78
CA THR A 46 3.78 -21.60 6.40
C THR A 46 2.41 -22.28 6.35
N SER A 47 2.18 -23.30 7.20
CA SER A 47 0.91 -24.03 7.22
C SER A 47 -0.27 -23.19 7.68
N GLU A 48 -0.05 -22.25 8.62
CA GLU A 48 -1.11 -21.40 9.16
C GLU A 48 -1.41 -20.18 8.29
N TYR A 49 -0.37 -19.48 7.82
CA TYR A 49 -0.51 -18.18 7.16
C TYR A 49 -0.27 -18.19 5.65
N TYR A 50 0.38 -19.22 5.11
CA TYR A 50 0.67 -19.36 3.68
C TYR A 50 0.32 -20.75 3.11
N PRO A 51 -0.89 -21.28 3.36
CA PRO A 51 -1.25 -22.62 2.89
C PRO A 51 -1.19 -22.76 1.36
N GLN A 52 -1.34 -21.65 0.63
CA GLN A 52 -1.26 -21.60 -0.84
C GLN A 52 0.12 -21.19 -1.36
N ARG A 53 1.12 -21.01 -0.47
CA ARG A 53 2.49 -20.58 -0.82
C ARG A 53 2.56 -19.19 -1.46
N ASP A 54 1.64 -18.32 -1.12
CA ASP A 54 1.50 -16.93 -1.58
C ASP A 54 2.18 -15.95 -0.61
N TYR A 55 3.51 -16.08 -0.49
CA TYR A 55 4.30 -15.29 0.45
C TYR A 55 4.29 -13.79 0.12
N HIS A 56 4.30 -12.97 1.17
CA HIS A 56 4.30 -11.52 1.00
C HIS A 56 5.62 -10.98 0.43
N ARG A 57 5.49 -9.85 -0.27
CA ARG A 57 6.58 -8.91 -0.54
C ARG A 57 6.39 -7.67 0.33
N ILE A 58 7.43 -7.28 1.04
CA ILE A 58 7.47 -6.07 1.85
C ILE A 58 8.03 -4.93 1.00
N PHE A 59 7.37 -3.77 1.02
CA PHE A 59 7.79 -2.57 0.32
C PHE A 59 8.18 -1.50 1.33
N PHE A 60 9.34 -0.89 1.13
CA PHE A 60 9.78 0.27 1.89
C PHE A 60 9.68 1.50 1.00
N GLY A 61 8.88 2.46 1.43
CA GLY A 61 8.55 3.66 0.68
C GLY A 61 9.11 4.93 1.32
N GLU A 62 9.56 5.85 0.48
CA GLU A 62 9.81 7.24 0.85
C GLU A 62 8.53 8.04 0.66
N ILE A 63 8.10 8.77 1.69
CA ILE A 63 6.97 9.71 1.58
C ILE A 63 7.45 10.94 0.82
N LEU A 64 6.88 11.18 -0.35
CA LEU A 64 7.16 12.34 -1.19
C LEU A 64 6.23 13.51 -0.88
N SER A 65 4.98 13.21 -0.49
CA SER A 65 4.00 14.22 -0.13
C SER A 65 2.94 13.65 0.82
N VAL A 66 2.33 14.55 1.59
CA VAL A 66 1.18 14.29 2.46
C VAL A 66 0.08 15.26 2.06
N LEU A 67 -1.09 14.74 1.72
CA LEU A 67 -2.27 15.53 1.37
C LEU A 67 -3.36 15.24 2.40
N ALA A 68 -3.88 16.27 3.04
CA ALA A 68 -4.99 16.15 3.98
C ALA A 68 -6.20 16.92 3.43
N ASP A 69 -7.40 16.39 3.64
CA ASP A 69 -8.63 17.09 3.29
C ASP A 69 -8.78 18.33 4.19
N SER A 70 -8.80 19.51 3.56
CA SER A 70 -9.01 20.81 4.19
C SER A 70 -10.29 20.92 5.05
N LYS A 71 -11.28 20.05 4.83
CA LYS A 71 -12.54 20.05 5.59
C LYS A 71 -12.41 19.34 6.95
N VAL A 72 -11.34 18.58 7.16
CA VAL A 72 -11.11 17.85 8.41
C VAL A 72 -10.51 18.82 9.43
N LYS A 73 -11.28 19.11 10.47
CA LYS A 73 -10.77 19.79 11.66
C LYS A 73 -10.10 18.74 12.55
N ILE A 74 -8.80 18.86 12.74
CA ILE A 74 -7.99 18.07 13.68
C ILE A 74 -7.94 18.82 15.01
#